data_AF-A0A3D2U717-F1
#
_entry.id   AF-A0A3D2U717-F1
#
_cell.length_a   1.000
_cell.length_b   1.000
_cell.length_c   1.000
_cell.angle_alpha   90.00
_cell.angle_beta   90.00
_cell.angle_gamma   90.00
#
_symmetry.space_group_name_H-M   'P 1'
#
loop_
_entity.id
_entity.type
_entity.pdbx_description
1 polymer ?
#
loop_
_entity_poly.entity_id
_entity_poly.type
_entity_poly.pdbx_seq_one_letter_code
_entity_poly.pdbx_strand_id
1 'polypeptide(L)' 'ELGIEPSGLCDDATFVRRVTLDLIGTLPSPQMARDFIDSKHPDKRQRLIDELLGLTGDPARDRYNDLYAAWWTLKWSD' A
#
# COMPACT_ATOMS: atom_id res chain seq x y z
N GLU A 1 -6.94 4.25 30.40
CA GLU A 1 -6.20 4.12 29.12
C GLU A 1 -4.86 3.46 29.42
N LEU A 2 -4.39 2.54 28.56
CA LEU A 2 -3.24 1.66 28.84
C LEU A 2 -1.87 2.33 28.66
N GLY A 3 -1.79 3.63 28.34
CA GLY A 3 -0.53 4.38 28.21
C GLY A 3 0.41 3.84 27.13
N ILE A 4 -0.13 3.18 26.10
CA ILE A 4 0.66 2.55 25.04
C ILE A 4 1.06 3.63 24.02
N GLU A 5 2.35 3.92 23.95
CA GLU A 5 2.92 4.82 22.94
C GLU A 5 2.79 4.22 21.53
N PRO A 6 2.36 5.01 20.52
CA PRO A 6 2.36 4.57 19.14
C PRO A 6 3.74 4.13 18.68
N SER A 7 3.79 3.11 17.82
CA SER A 7 5.04 2.75 17.15
C SER A 7 5.53 3.91 16.30
N GLY A 8 6.84 4.14 16.31
CA GLY A 8 7.48 5.10 15.42
C GLY A 8 7.30 4.73 13.94
N LEU A 9 7.71 5.65 13.06
CA LEU A 9 7.68 5.41 11.61
C LEU A 9 8.60 4.23 11.25
N CYS A 10 8.08 3.32 10.44
CA CYS A 10 8.86 2.21 9.90
C CYS A 10 9.69 2.63 8.68
N ASP A 11 10.72 1.84 8.38
CA ASP A 11 11.52 1.95 7.15
C ASP A 11 10.70 1.63 5.90
N ASP A 12 11.26 1.95 4.73
CA ASP A 12 10.55 1.81 3.45
C ASP A 12 10.28 0.36 3.03
N ALA A 13 11.17 -0.58 3.37
CA ALA A 13 10.97 -1.99 3.04
C ALA A 13 9.83 -2.59 3.88
N THR A 14 9.80 -2.25 5.16
CA THR A 14 8.71 -2.59 6.08
C THR A 14 7.41 -1.93 5.63
N PHE A 15 7.45 -0.66 5.24
CA PHE A 15 6.28 0.09 4.77
C PHE A 15 5.66 -0.55 3.52
N VAL A 16 6.44 -0.78 2.45
CA VAL A 16 5.89 -1.31 1.18
C VAL A 16 5.28 -2.70 1.37
N ARG A 17 5.90 -3.54 2.20
CA ARG A 17 5.35 -4.87 2.50
C ARG A 17 4.03 -4.77 3.27
N ARG A 18 3.94 -3.89 4.26
CA ARG A 18 2.72 -3.72 5.09
C ARG A 18 1.59 -3.14 4.26
N VAL A 19 1.84 -2.03 3.56
CA VAL A 19 0.78 -1.31 2.84
C VAL A 19 0.13 -2.16 1.75
N THR A 20 0.87 -3.02 1.05
CA THR A 20 0.26 -3.91 0.04
C THR A 20 -0.56 -5.02 0.68
N LEU A 21 -0.08 -5.62 1.78
CA LEU A 21 -0.84 -6.65 2.50
C LEU A 21 -2.12 -6.08 3.09
N ASP A 22 -2.05 -4.89 3.69
CA ASP A 22 -3.18 -4.28 4.38
C ASP A 22 -4.25 -3.80 3.40
N LEU A 23 -3.84 -3.19 2.28
CA LEU A 23 -4.77 -2.60 1.32
C LEU A 23 -5.29 -3.59 0.28
N ILE A 24 -4.44 -4.49 -0.24
CA ILE A 24 -4.79 -5.36 -1.37
C ILE A 24 -4.53 -6.85 -1.11
N GLY A 25 -4.23 -7.23 0.13
CA GLY A 25 -4.13 -8.63 0.54
C GLY A 25 -2.96 -9.42 -0.05
N THR A 26 -2.00 -8.76 -0.71
CA THR A 26 -0.91 -9.43 -1.45
C THR A 26 0.45 -8.80 -1.17
N LEU A 27 1.51 -9.59 -1.35
CA LEU A 27 2.89 -9.09 -1.25
C LEU A 27 3.23 -8.23 -2.47
N PRO A 28 4.11 -7.21 -2.31
CA PRO A 28 4.58 -6.44 -3.46
C PRO A 28 5.37 -7.35 -4.40
N SER A 29 5.30 -7.08 -5.70
CA SER A 29 6.23 -7.73 -6.63
C SER A 29 7.67 -7.26 -6.35
N PRO A 30 8.70 -8.06 -6.69
CA PRO A 30 10.09 -7.64 -6.50
C PRO A 30 10.42 -6.33 -7.21
N GLN A 31 9.82 -6.07 -8.37
CA GLN A 31 10.04 -4.84 -9.13
C GLN A 31 9.43 -3.64 -8.42
N MET A 32 8.17 -3.73 -7.99
CA MET A 32 7.48 -2.68 -7.26
C MET A 32 8.21 -2.30 -5.96
N ALA A 33 8.68 -3.30 -5.21
CA ALA A 33 9.43 -3.06 -3.98
C ALA A 33 10.72 -2.28 -4.26
N ARG A 34 11.49 -2.68 -5.29
CA ARG A 34 12.71 -1.97 -5.71
C ARG A 34 12.40 -0.54 -6.13
N ASP A 35 11.43 -0.36 -7.02
CA ASP A 35 11.05 0.96 -7.54
C ASP A 35 10.62 1.91 -6.40
N PHE A 36 9.87 1.41 -5.42
CA PHE A 36 9.47 2.19 -4.25
C PHE A 36 10.65 2.54 -3.32
N ILE A 37 11.54 1.59 -3.05
CA ILE A 37 12.71 1.80 -2.19
C ILE A 37 13.67 2.81 -2.82
N ASP A 38 13.92 2.69 -4.12
CA ASP A 38 14.87 3.52 -4.85
C ASP A 38 14.31 4.92 -5.17
N SER A 39 12.98 5.06 -5.21
CA SER A 39 12.29 6.34 -5.42
C SER A 39 12.76 7.41 -4.43
N LYS A 40 13.09 8.59 -4.99
CA LYS A 40 13.48 9.81 -4.26
C LYS A 40 12.35 10.84 -4.20
N HIS A 41 11.16 10.48 -4.66
CA HIS A 41 10.01 11.37 -4.58
C HIS A 41 9.65 11.63 -3.11
N PRO A 42 9.54 12.92 -2.68
CA PRO A 42 9.27 13.25 -1.29
C PRO A 42 7.88 12.75 -0.82
N ASP A 43 6.97 12.52 -1.78
CA ASP A 43 5.61 12.05 -1.60
C ASP A 43 5.42 10.56 -1.95
N LYS A 44 6.49 9.78 -2.11
CA LYS A 44 6.41 8.39 -2.63
C LYS A 44 5.44 7.47 -1.89
N ARG A 45 5.28 7.65 -0.56
CA ARG A 45 4.33 6.89 0.26
C ARG A 45 2.88 7.20 -0.10
N GLN A 46 2.55 8.49 -0.25
CA GLN A 46 1.22 8.93 -0.67
C GLN A 46 0.91 8.43 -2.08
N ARG A 47 1.85 8.60 -3.01
CA ARG A 47 1.69 8.14 -4.40
C ARG A 47 1.40 6.64 -4.47
N LEU A 48 2.11 5.83 -3.69
CA LEU A 48 1.88 4.39 -3.64
C LEU A 48 0.50 4.06 -3.05
N ILE A 49 0.08 4.76 -2.00
CA ILE A 49 -1.26 4.57 -1.42
C ILE A 49 -2.34 4.90 -2.46
N ASP A 50 -2.20 6.02 -3.18
CA ASP A 50 -3.15 6.43 -4.21
C ASP A 50 -3.23 5.38 -5.34
N GLU A 51 -2.09 4.82 -5.77
CA GLU A 51 -2.06 3.73 -6.77
C GLU A 51 -2.75 2.46 -6.28
N LEU A 52 -2.53 2.07 -5.03
CA LEU A 52 -3.13 0.88 -4.43
C LEU A 52 -4.64 1.01 -4.22
N LEU A 53 -5.10 2.22 -3.90
CA LEU A 53 -6.53 2.54 -3.71
C LEU A 53 -7.25 2.87 -5.03
N GLY A 54 -6.53 3.02 -6.15
CA GLY A 54 -7.10 3.43 -7.42
C GLY A 54 -7.57 4.89 -7.43
N LEU A 55 -6.86 5.78 -6.73
CA LEU A 55 -7.20 7.19 -6.53
C LEU A 55 -6.29 8.15 -7.30
N THR A 56 -5.50 7.65 -8.26
CA THR A 56 -4.59 8.52 -9.03
C THR A 56 -5.31 9.30 -10.13
N GLY A 57 -6.47 8.84 -10.58
CA GLY A 57 -7.21 9.41 -11.71
C GLY A 57 -6.64 9.00 -13.07
N ASP A 58 -5.62 8.13 -13.08
CA ASP A 58 -4.99 7.57 -14.27
C ASP A 58 -5.21 6.04 -14.29
N PRO A 59 -6.03 5.51 -15.22
CA PRO A 59 -6.29 4.07 -15.32
C PRO A 59 -5.03 3.22 -15.50
N ALA A 60 -3.95 3.76 -16.06
CA ALA A 60 -2.69 3.03 -16.20
C ALA A 60 -1.98 2.81 -14.85
N ARG A 61 -2.27 3.67 -13.86
CA ARG A 61 -1.70 3.64 -12.51
C ARG A 61 -2.66 3.03 -11.49
N ASP A 62 -3.96 3.14 -11.70
CA ASP A 62 -5.02 2.58 -10.83
C ASP A 62 -5.24 1.06 -11.03
N ARG A 63 -4.17 0.34 -11.40
CA ARG A 63 -4.15 -1.09 -11.76
C ARG A 63 -4.47 -2.06 -10.61
N TYR A 64 -4.54 -1.56 -9.37
CA TYR A 64 -4.80 -2.35 -8.17
C TYR A 64 -6.24 -2.24 -7.67
N ASN A 65 -7.06 -1.37 -8.27
CA ASN A 65 -8.43 -1.12 -7.82
C ASN A 65 -9.28 -2.40 -7.72
N ASP A 66 -9.16 -3.30 -8.71
CA ASP A 66 -9.87 -4.59 -8.69
C ASP A 66 -9.41 -5.49 -7.53
N LEU A 67 -8.11 -5.48 -7.21
CA LEU A 67 -7.56 -6.25 -6.09
C LEU A 67 -7.98 -5.66 -4.74
N TYR A 68 -7.98 -4.33 -4.62
CA TYR A 68 -8.49 -3.63 -3.44
C TYR A 68 -9.97 -4.00 -3.20
N ALA A 69 -10.81 -3.84 -4.22
CA ALA A 69 -12.23 -4.14 -4.12
C ALA A 69 -12.47 -5.62 -3.75
N ALA A 70 -11.83 -6.55 -4.47
CA ALA A 70 -11.96 -7.98 -4.20
C ALA A 70 -11.49 -8.37 -2.80
N TRP A 71 -10.35 -7.83 -2.35
CA TRP A 71 -9.81 -8.12 -1.02
C TRP A 71 -10.78 -7.73 0.08
N TRP A 72 -11.34 -6.53 0.01
CA TRP A 72 -12.27 -6.05 1.04
C TRP A 72 -13.65 -6.67 0.93
N THR A 73 -14.13 -7.03 -0.27
CA THR A 73 -15.31 -7.88 -0.40
C THR A 73 -15.09 -9.18 0.38
N LEU A 74 -14.00 -9.91 0.13
CA LEU A 74 -13.73 -11.19 0.79
C LEU A 74 -13.51 -11.05 2.30
N LYS A 75 -12.77 -10.02 2.73
CA LYS A 75 -12.42 -9.80 4.14
C LYS A 75 -13.63 -9.52 5.02
N TRP A 76 -14.70 -8.95 4.47
CA TRP A 76 -15.93 -8.61 5.18
C TRP A 76 -17.14 -9.46 4.75
N SER A 77 -16.96 -10.54 3.98
CA SER A 77 -18.05 -11.40 3.51
C SER A 77 -18.60 -12.36 4.59
N ASP A 78 -18.58 -11.96 5.86
CA ASP A 78 -19.21 -12.70 6.97
C ASP A 78 -20.68 -12.26 7.16
#